data_AF-A0A9P9PX36-F1
#
_entry.id   AF-A0A9P9PX36-F1
#
_cell.length_a   1.000
_cell.length_b   1.000
_cell.length_c   1.000
_cell.angle_alpha   90.00
_cell.angle_beta   90.00
_cell.angle_gamma   90.00
#
_symmetry.space_group_name_H-M   'P 1'
#
loop_
_entity.id
_entity.type
_entity.pdbx_description
1 polymer ?
#
loop_
_entity_poly.entity_id
_entity_poly.type
_entity_poly.pdbx_seq_one_letter_code
_entity_poly.pdbx_strand_id
1 'polypeptide(L)'
;MRRLHDLPDDILIPIFSNSDINTFFSLRLTCTSFCAALDTYVRTIAPAVANNTFPGCRVLLTPPVTGYSLRWLRGLIPAYLASVVLDKDKLRRYPYINSGFPYGMPSESDCEEAKHWRERVANGWRVLRSLYMISDSAYAGSQDDLRRPNAMRRVSSGMRSSRLWQAMSCPYPGCTEHGMKHIFDGRDRRSSDTSQGHRKESAIESISRRESIVLKRRLALLEKLPDHDLLSYVYLWRLLQWTFRPYRMPKTKAGVSQQQWSPHHEPQERNWSSIISDITQGCSWLNWFVLSVGSSLFFEQWSLNTAPNPPGSFTLQPNVAQSDLVRNTIWEAYDMRTPHQIEVEREYICKFEFALRKRCLSPLRLKSLEAEIYRGRQIRTISLDCIPWVYDQHPMIARPPSDFPWYESGQWIWLDGQLCLQTRPGTTWSQPGMLKLSLGTCRTRGWEIGSGYSELLSGEDVDGDGLADIVKGSLEQVPYLVYLGVEEAGKVWARSEADVAEFVF
;
A
#
# COMPACT_ATOMS: atom_id res chain seq x y z
N MET A 1 -15.11 42.01 10.50
CA MET A 1 -15.02 40.80 9.66
C MET A 1 -15.58 39.66 10.49
N ARG A 2 -16.73 39.07 10.12
CA ARG A 2 -17.30 37.94 10.88
C ARG A 2 -16.44 36.71 10.64
N ARG A 3 -16.14 35.94 11.68
CA ARG A 3 -15.39 34.69 11.55
C ARG A 3 -16.36 33.58 11.14
N LEU A 4 -15.84 32.53 10.52
CA LEU A 4 -16.67 31.41 10.05
C LEU A 4 -17.47 30.76 11.18
N HIS A 5 -16.92 30.68 12.41
CA HIS A 5 -17.60 30.13 13.58
C HIS A 5 -18.68 31.03 14.21
N ASP A 6 -18.83 32.27 13.72
CA ASP A 6 -19.89 33.19 14.16
C ASP A 6 -21.14 33.08 13.27
N LEU A 7 -21.11 32.24 12.23
CA LEU A 7 -22.24 32.05 11.33
C LEU A 7 -23.31 31.16 11.99
N PRO A 8 -24.60 31.41 11.68
CA PRO A 8 -25.69 30.52 12.11
C PRO A 8 -25.51 29.09 11.59
N ASP A 9 -26.03 28.11 12.34
CA ASP A 9 -25.98 26.69 11.98
C ASP A 9 -26.59 26.40 10.60
N ASP A 10 -27.64 27.14 10.20
CA ASP A 10 -28.26 27.03 8.87
C ASP A 10 -27.29 27.32 7.71
N ILE A 11 -26.23 28.12 7.96
CA ILE A 11 -25.16 28.40 7.00
C ILE A 11 -24.02 27.39 7.14
N LEU A 12 -23.70 26.99 8.38
CA LEU A 12 -22.63 26.03 8.65
C LEU A 12 -22.94 24.62 8.14
N ILE A 13 -24.19 24.15 8.28
CA ILE A 13 -24.60 22.81 7.86
C ILE A 13 -24.35 22.59 6.35
N PRO A 14 -24.77 23.48 5.42
CA PRO A 14 -24.42 23.35 4.00
C PRO A 14 -22.92 23.38 3.73
N ILE A 15 -22.15 24.22 4.43
CA ILE A 15 -20.69 24.30 4.26
C ILE A 15 -20.05 22.96 4.64
N PHE A 16 -20.41 22.42 5.80
CA PHE A 16 -19.92 21.13 6.25
C PHE A 16 -20.39 19.99 5.35
N SER A 17 -21.63 20.04 4.87
CA SER A 17 -22.21 19.03 3.97
C SER A 17 -21.54 18.99 2.60
N ASN A 18 -20.85 20.05 2.19
CA ASN A 18 -20.07 20.11 0.93
C ASN A 18 -18.58 19.79 1.12
N SER A 19 -18.16 19.44 2.33
CA SER A 19 -16.77 19.07 2.59
C SER A 19 -16.49 17.58 2.35
N ASP A 20 -15.22 17.25 2.07
CA ASP A 20 -14.74 15.87 2.10
C ASP A 20 -14.49 15.39 3.55
N ILE A 21 -14.32 14.09 3.73
CA ILE A 21 -14.15 13.48 5.05
C ILE A 21 -12.96 14.02 5.84
N ASN A 22 -11.83 14.35 5.19
CA ASN A 22 -10.65 14.87 5.85
C ASN A 22 -10.89 16.31 6.30
N THR A 23 -11.45 17.14 5.41
CA THR A 23 -11.84 18.52 5.72
C THR A 23 -12.86 18.55 6.85
N PHE A 24 -13.87 17.69 6.83
CA PHE A 24 -14.86 17.54 7.89
C PHE A 24 -14.23 17.25 9.26
N PHE A 25 -13.34 16.26 9.34
CA PHE A 25 -12.68 15.92 10.61
C PHE A 25 -11.70 17.01 11.06
N SER A 26 -11.02 17.69 10.14
CA SER A 26 -10.16 18.82 10.45
C SER A 26 -10.96 19.99 11.02
N LEU A 27 -12.08 20.37 10.39
CA LEU A 27 -12.98 21.42 10.87
C LEU A 27 -13.46 21.14 12.29
N ARG A 28 -13.82 19.89 12.59
CA ARG A 28 -14.22 19.46 13.94
C ARG A 28 -13.15 19.72 15.01
N LEU A 29 -11.86 19.65 14.65
CA LEU A 29 -10.75 19.86 15.57
C LEU A 29 -10.33 21.34 15.70
N THR A 30 -10.87 22.25 14.88
CA THR A 30 -10.44 23.66 14.88
C THR A 30 -11.02 24.49 16.02
N CYS A 31 -12.31 24.32 16.36
CA CYS A 31 -12.95 25.07 17.45
C CYS A 31 -14.15 24.33 18.06
N THR A 32 -14.53 24.72 19.28
CA THR A 32 -15.62 24.11 20.04
C THR A 32 -16.99 24.32 19.40
N SER A 33 -17.22 25.48 18.78
CA SER A 33 -18.47 25.79 18.06
C SER A 33 -18.69 24.83 16.88
N PHE A 34 -17.68 24.64 16.02
CA PHE A 34 -17.75 23.65 14.94
C PHE A 34 -17.94 22.24 15.46
N CYS A 35 -17.24 21.85 16.53
CA CYS A 35 -17.44 20.53 17.14
C CYS A 35 -18.90 20.34 17.59
N ALA A 36 -19.49 21.33 18.27
CA ALA A 36 -20.87 21.28 18.73
C ALA A 36 -21.86 21.17 17.56
N ALA A 37 -21.74 22.03 16.54
CA ALA A 37 -22.60 21.98 15.36
C ALA A 37 -22.49 20.65 14.61
N LEU A 38 -21.27 20.16 14.38
CA LEU A 38 -21.03 18.89 13.70
C LEU A 38 -21.56 17.68 14.49
N ASP A 39 -21.41 17.68 15.81
CA ASP A 39 -21.91 16.61 16.67
C ASP A 39 -23.45 16.63 16.75
N THR A 40 -24.07 17.81 16.86
CA THR A 40 -25.54 17.97 16.88
C THR A 40 -26.19 17.57 15.55
N TYR A 41 -25.60 17.95 14.42
CA TYR A 41 -26.18 17.74 13.08
C TYR A 41 -25.53 16.58 12.29
N VAL A 42 -24.79 15.68 12.96
CA VAL A 42 -24.07 14.58 12.31
C VAL A 42 -24.96 13.71 11.42
N ARG A 43 -26.23 13.51 11.80
CA ARG A 43 -27.17 12.67 11.05
C ARG A 43 -27.49 13.23 9.66
N THR A 44 -27.45 14.55 9.52
CA THR A 44 -27.69 15.25 8.25
C THR A 44 -26.39 15.42 7.48
N ILE A 45 -25.30 15.80 8.16
CA ILE A 45 -24.04 16.17 7.52
C ILE A 45 -23.25 14.94 7.07
N ALA A 46 -23.17 13.89 7.88
CA ALA A 46 -22.36 12.71 7.60
C ALA A 46 -22.69 12.01 6.26
N PRO A 47 -23.96 11.75 5.89
CA PRO A 47 -24.26 11.15 4.58
C PRO A 47 -23.88 12.07 3.42
N ALA A 48 -24.00 13.39 3.55
CA ALA A 48 -23.59 14.33 2.50
C ALA A 48 -22.06 14.32 2.31
N VAL A 49 -21.30 14.40 3.41
CA VAL A 49 -19.83 14.31 3.40
C VAL A 49 -19.36 12.98 2.81
N ALA A 50 -20.04 11.87 3.15
CA ALA A 50 -19.73 10.57 2.62
C ALA A 50 -19.96 10.49 1.10
N ASN A 51 -21.08 11.03 0.59
CA ASN A 51 -21.36 11.09 -0.84
C ASN A 51 -20.35 11.96 -1.60
N ASN A 52 -19.90 13.08 -1.02
CA ASN A 52 -18.87 13.92 -1.66
C ASN A 52 -17.52 13.23 -1.70
N THR A 53 -17.18 12.45 -0.67
CA THR A 53 -15.88 11.76 -0.58
C THR A 53 -15.84 10.50 -1.45
N PHE A 54 -16.96 9.79 -1.54
CA PHE A 54 -17.08 8.49 -2.20
C PHE A 54 -18.20 8.49 -3.25
N PRO A 55 -18.10 9.35 -4.28
CA PRO A 55 -19.16 9.48 -5.27
C PRO A 55 -19.43 8.14 -5.97
N GLY A 56 -20.70 7.73 -5.97
CA GLY A 56 -21.14 6.51 -6.66
C GLY A 56 -20.84 5.19 -5.94
N CYS A 57 -20.27 5.20 -4.73
CA CYS A 57 -20.00 3.96 -3.98
C CYS A 57 -21.25 3.46 -3.22
N ARG A 58 -22.26 2.92 -3.93
CA ARG A 58 -23.58 2.61 -3.38
C ARG A 58 -23.53 1.61 -2.23
N VAL A 59 -22.80 0.51 -2.38
CA VAL A 59 -22.69 -0.53 -1.34
C VAL A 59 -22.00 0.02 -0.10
N LEU A 60 -20.93 0.78 -0.28
CA LEU A 60 -20.19 1.42 0.83
C LEU A 60 -21.06 2.43 1.59
N LEU A 61 -21.92 3.16 0.87
CA LEU A 61 -22.79 4.21 1.40
C LEU A 61 -24.15 3.70 1.86
N THR A 62 -24.33 2.38 1.98
CA THR A 62 -25.55 1.79 2.52
C THR A 62 -25.88 2.40 3.89
N PRO A 63 -27.13 2.87 4.13
CA PRO A 63 -27.51 3.46 5.40
C PRO A 63 -27.23 2.52 6.58
N PRO A 64 -26.53 2.97 7.64
CA PRO A 64 -26.26 2.14 8.80
C PRO A 64 -27.54 1.93 9.63
N VAL A 65 -27.75 0.70 10.11
CA VAL A 65 -28.91 0.32 10.94
C VAL A 65 -29.00 1.17 12.22
N THR A 66 -27.87 1.54 12.81
CA THR A 66 -27.78 2.35 14.04
C THR A 66 -27.89 3.86 13.79
N GLY A 67 -28.06 4.27 12.54
CA GLY A 67 -28.07 5.67 12.11
C GLY A 67 -26.66 6.24 11.86
N TYR A 68 -26.60 7.34 11.12
CA TYR A 68 -25.35 8.00 10.76
C TYR A 68 -24.64 8.56 12.00
N SER A 69 -23.32 8.33 12.06
CA SER A 69 -22.47 8.75 13.17
C SER A 69 -21.06 9.07 12.68
N LEU A 70 -20.28 9.79 13.49
CA LEU A 70 -18.85 10.03 13.23
C LEU A 70 -18.05 8.73 13.14
N ARG A 71 -18.44 7.72 13.93
CA ARG A 71 -17.83 6.40 13.91
C ARG A 71 -18.09 5.69 12.58
N TRP A 72 -19.32 5.76 12.09
CA TRP A 72 -19.67 5.24 10.75
C TRP A 72 -18.86 5.95 9.68
N LEU A 73 -18.85 7.28 9.66
CA LEU A 73 -18.12 8.08 8.67
C LEU A 73 -16.63 7.74 8.66
N ARG A 74 -15.98 7.72 9.83
CA ARG A 74 -14.57 7.30 9.98
C ARG A 74 -14.33 5.86 9.55
N GLY A 75 -15.34 4.99 9.70
CA GLY A 75 -15.32 3.60 9.30
C GLY A 75 -15.35 3.39 7.78
N LEU A 76 -15.80 4.39 7.00
CA LEU A 76 -15.85 4.31 5.54
C LEU A 76 -14.45 4.32 4.91
N ILE A 77 -13.47 5.01 5.49
CA ILE A 77 -12.09 5.04 4.95
C ILE A 77 -11.49 3.62 4.82
N PRO A 78 -11.37 2.82 5.90
CA PRO A 78 -10.83 1.47 5.78
C PRO A 78 -11.71 0.54 4.92
N ALA A 79 -13.03 0.76 4.88
CA ALA A 79 -13.93 -0.02 4.04
C ALA A 79 -13.72 0.29 2.54
N TYR A 80 -13.56 1.57 2.19
CA TYR A 80 -13.20 2.01 0.85
C TYR A 80 -11.84 1.45 0.41
N LEU A 81 -10.81 1.58 1.26
CA LEU A 81 -9.49 1.03 0.98
C LEU A 81 -9.54 -0.50 0.79
N ALA A 82 -10.38 -1.19 1.56
CA ALA A 82 -10.60 -2.63 1.39
C ALA A 82 -11.24 -2.96 0.05
N SER A 83 -12.28 -2.21 -0.36
CA SER A 83 -12.90 -2.35 -1.67
C SER A 83 -11.86 -2.18 -2.78
N VAL A 84 -11.08 -1.09 -2.75
CA VAL A 84 -10.06 -0.79 -3.76
C VAL A 84 -8.98 -1.87 -3.83
N VAL A 85 -8.51 -2.38 -2.69
CA VAL A 85 -7.45 -3.40 -2.66
C VAL A 85 -7.95 -4.75 -3.21
N LEU A 86 -9.16 -5.16 -2.84
CA LEU A 86 -9.74 -6.44 -3.27
C LEU A 86 -10.17 -6.42 -4.74
N ASP A 87 -10.65 -5.28 -5.21
CA ASP A 87 -10.94 -5.03 -6.62
C ASP A 87 -9.67 -5.21 -7.47
N LYS A 88 -8.53 -4.73 -6.95
CA LYS A 88 -7.24 -4.73 -7.65
C LYS A 88 -6.42 -6.02 -7.51
N ASP A 89 -6.72 -6.91 -6.57
CA ASP A 89 -5.84 -8.03 -6.25
C ASP A 89 -5.69 -9.05 -7.41
N LYS A 90 -6.80 -9.44 -8.04
CA LYS A 90 -6.76 -10.49 -9.08
C LYS A 90 -6.28 -9.99 -10.45
N LEU A 91 -6.45 -8.71 -10.76
CA LEU A 91 -5.89 -8.07 -11.97
C LEU A 91 -4.35 -8.11 -12.02
N ARG A 92 -3.72 -8.23 -10.85
CA ARG A 92 -2.26 -8.15 -10.68
C ARG A 92 -1.56 -9.51 -10.72
N ARG A 93 -2.32 -10.61 -10.64
CA ARG A 93 -1.82 -11.99 -10.64
C ARG A 93 -1.76 -12.51 -12.08
N TYR A 94 -0.82 -11.96 -12.84
CA TYR A 94 -0.73 -12.10 -14.29
C TYR A 94 -0.41 -13.51 -14.87
N PRO A 95 -0.06 -14.61 -14.15
CA PRO A 95 0.16 -15.89 -14.84
C PRO A 95 -1.10 -16.74 -15.02
N TYR A 96 -2.27 -16.32 -14.51
CA TYR A 96 -3.47 -17.16 -14.47
C TYR A 96 -4.50 -16.87 -15.58
N ILE A 97 -4.05 -16.40 -16.74
CA ILE A 97 -4.90 -16.21 -17.94
C ILE A 97 -5.63 -17.52 -18.35
N ASN A 98 -5.15 -18.68 -17.90
CA ASN A 98 -5.77 -19.99 -18.15
C ASN A 98 -6.74 -20.49 -17.07
N SER A 99 -6.94 -19.76 -15.95
CA SER A 99 -7.84 -20.23 -14.87
C SER A 99 -9.24 -19.62 -14.89
N GLY A 100 -9.57 -18.81 -15.89
CA GLY A 100 -10.95 -18.37 -16.16
C GLY A 100 -11.60 -17.47 -15.10
N PHE A 101 -10.81 -16.82 -14.21
CA PHE A 101 -11.34 -15.85 -13.24
C PHE A 101 -11.17 -14.41 -13.76
N PRO A 102 -12.24 -13.73 -14.19
CA PRO A 102 -12.11 -12.49 -14.95
C PRO A 102 -11.83 -11.23 -14.12
N TYR A 103 -11.95 -11.23 -12.78
CA TYR A 103 -11.76 -9.98 -12.02
C TYR A 103 -11.52 -10.18 -10.52
N GLY A 104 -11.06 -9.12 -9.81
CA GLY A 104 -11.06 -9.02 -8.35
C GLY A 104 -12.48 -9.07 -7.78
N MET A 105 -12.66 -8.90 -6.46
CA MET A 105 -14.01 -8.77 -5.91
C MET A 105 -14.53 -7.35 -6.19
N PRO A 106 -15.50 -7.15 -7.10
CA PRO A 106 -15.93 -5.82 -7.52
C PRO A 106 -16.34 -5.00 -6.32
N SER A 107 -15.94 -3.73 -6.22
CA SER A 107 -16.24 -2.86 -5.08
C SER A 107 -17.73 -2.76 -4.71
N GLU A 108 -18.61 -2.83 -5.71
CA GLU A 108 -20.08 -2.74 -5.58
C GLU A 108 -20.77 -4.11 -5.52
N SER A 109 -20.04 -5.22 -5.46
CA SER A 109 -20.66 -6.54 -5.27
C SER A 109 -21.24 -6.65 -3.86
N ASP A 110 -22.50 -7.07 -3.74
CA ASP A 110 -23.20 -7.23 -2.46
C ASP A 110 -23.26 -8.68 -1.97
N CYS A 111 -22.54 -9.61 -2.61
CA CYS A 111 -22.50 -10.99 -2.16
C CYS A 111 -21.82 -11.16 -0.79
N GLU A 112 -22.20 -12.21 -0.07
CA GLU A 112 -21.74 -12.45 1.30
C GLU A 112 -20.22 -12.67 1.38
N GLU A 113 -19.62 -13.32 0.38
CA GLU A 113 -18.18 -13.49 0.30
C GLU A 113 -17.44 -12.15 0.12
N ALA A 114 -17.95 -11.26 -0.74
CA ALA A 114 -17.36 -9.95 -0.95
C ALA A 114 -17.48 -9.08 0.31
N LYS A 115 -18.63 -9.10 0.98
CA LYS A 115 -18.83 -8.44 2.28
C LYS A 115 -17.85 -8.97 3.33
N HIS A 116 -17.73 -10.29 3.44
CA HIS A 116 -16.82 -10.95 4.38
C HIS A 116 -15.38 -10.50 4.19
N TRP A 117 -14.87 -10.56 2.94
CA TRP A 117 -13.48 -10.17 2.67
C TRP A 117 -13.24 -8.68 2.81
N ARG A 118 -14.18 -7.81 2.41
CA ARG A 118 -14.06 -6.38 2.66
C ARG A 118 -14.00 -6.06 4.14
N GLU A 119 -14.84 -6.70 4.96
CA GLU A 119 -14.81 -6.52 6.41
C GLU A 119 -13.45 -6.96 6.97
N ARG A 120 -12.95 -8.13 6.56
CA ARG A 120 -11.62 -8.62 6.94
C ARG A 120 -10.51 -7.65 6.57
N VAL A 121 -10.44 -7.21 5.32
CA VAL A 121 -9.39 -6.29 4.86
C VAL A 121 -9.53 -4.92 5.51
N ALA A 122 -10.76 -4.44 5.73
CA ALA A 122 -11.02 -3.21 6.48
C ALA A 122 -10.54 -3.31 7.94
N ASN A 123 -10.73 -4.46 8.59
CA ASN A 123 -10.14 -4.74 9.91
C ASN A 123 -8.61 -4.70 9.85
N GLY A 124 -7.98 -5.28 8.82
CA GLY A 124 -6.55 -5.17 8.58
C GLY A 124 -6.07 -3.71 8.50
N TRP A 125 -6.81 -2.85 7.79
CA TRP A 125 -6.53 -1.41 7.73
C TRP A 125 -6.66 -0.71 9.09
N ARG A 126 -7.64 -1.10 9.92
CA ARG A 126 -7.80 -0.57 11.29
C ARG A 126 -6.66 -0.97 12.21
N VAL A 127 -6.18 -2.22 12.10
CA VAL A 127 -5.00 -2.70 12.82
C VAL A 127 -3.76 -1.93 12.37
N LEU A 128 -3.55 -1.77 11.06
CA LEU A 128 -2.45 -0.97 10.51
C LEU A 128 -2.48 0.46 11.06
N ARG A 129 -3.65 1.11 11.07
CA ARG A 129 -3.81 2.45 11.65
C ARG A 129 -3.43 2.48 13.13
N SER A 130 -3.85 1.50 13.92
CA SER A 130 -3.50 1.42 15.35
C SER A 130 -1.99 1.27 15.56
N LEU A 131 -1.32 0.47 14.73
CA LEU A 131 0.14 0.31 14.76
C LEU A 131 0.87 1.58 14.31
N TYR A 132 0.33 2.30 13.33
CA TYR A 132 0.83 3.61 12.89
C TYR A 132 0.76 4.66 14.00
N MET A 133 -0.36 4.77 14.72
CA MET A 133 -0.49 5.73 15.82
C MET A 133 0.58 5.54 16.92
N ILE A 134 1.08 4.31 17.10
CA ILE A 134 2.20 4.03 18.01
C ILE A 134 3.50 4.66 17.50
N SER A 135 3.78 4.55 16.20
CA SER A 135 4.93 5.20 15.57
C SER A 135 4.81 6.71 15.64
N ASP A 136 3.68 7.25 15.20
CA ASP A 136 3.42 8.69 15.22
C ASP A 136 3.64 9.28 16.62
N SER A 137 3.05 8.66 17.65
CA SER A 137 3.25 9.07 19.06
C SER A 137 4.72 8.99 19.51
N ALA A 138 5.46 7.94 19.12
CA ALA A 138 6.86 7.77 19.53
C ALA A 138 7.79 8.78 18.83
N TYR A 139 7.46 9.19 17.62
CA TYR A 139 8.23 10.18 16.85
C TYR A 139 7.85 11.62 17.19
N ALA A 140 6.61 11.89 17.60
CA ALA A 140 6.15 13.19 18.09
C ALA A 140 6.61 13.48 19.54
N GLY A 141 6.92 12.45 20.33
CA GLY A 141 7.39 12.60 21.71
C GLY A 141 8.69 13.39 21.83
N SER A 142 8.80 14.20 22.89
CA SER A 142 10.03 14.96 23.18
C SER A 142 11.21 14.02 23.42
N GLN A 143 12.40 14.43 22.97
CA GLN A 143 13.66 13.73 23.27
C GLN A 143 13.90 13.54 24.78
N ASP A 144 13.27 14.36 25.63
CA ASP A 144 13.44 14.26 27.08
C ASP A 144 12.76 13.01 27.68
N ASP A 145 11.69 12.51 27.08
CA ASP A 145 11.06 11.23 27.47
C ASP A 145 11.96 10.03 27.18
N LEU A 146 12.97 10.23 26.32
CA LEU A 146 13.92 9.21 25.93
C LEU A 146 15.14 9.16 26.87
N ARG A 147 15.28 10.06 27.85
CA ARG A 147 16.43 10.03 28.77
C ARG A 147 16.36 8.82 29.69
N ARG A 148 17.34 7.91 29.56
CA ARG A 148 17.54 6.86 30.57
C ARG A 148 17.80 7.50 31.93
N PRO A 149 17.30 6.93 33.04
CA PRO A 149 17.74 7.31 34.38
C PRO A 149 19.28 7.27 34.42
N ASN A 150 19.90 8.40 34.76
CA ASN A 150 21.35 8.59 34.70
C ASN A 150 22.17 7.59 35.54
N ALA A 151 21.52 6.80 36.41
CA ALA A 151 22.14 5.86 37.33
C ALA A 151 22.84 4.66 36.67
N MET A 152 22.47 4.24 35.45
CA MET A 152 23.06 3.04 34.80
C MET A 152 24.20 3.32 33.80
N ARG A 153 24.58 4.57 33.57
CA ARG A 153 25.53 4.92 32.48
C ARG A 153 27.01 4.62 32.81
N ARG A 154 27.37 4.36 34.08
CA ARG A 154 28.77 4.40 34.52
C ARG A 154 29.57 3.10 34.48
N VAL A 155 28.97 1.93 34.25
CA VAL A 155 29.69 0.66 34.51
C VAL A 155 30.07 -0.16 33.26
N SER A 156 29.48 0.09 32.08
CA SER A 156 29.74 -0.74 30.87
C SER A 156 30.35 -0.03 29.65
N SER A 157 30.62 1.28 29.72
CA SER A 157 31.04 2.10 28.56
C SER A 157 32.55 2.16 28.31
N GLY A 158 33.40 1.66 29.23
CA GLY A 158 34.85 1.95 29.22
C GLY A 158 35.65 1.38 28.05
N MET A 159 35.18 0.31 27.38
CA MET A 159 35.95 -0.36 26.31
C MET A 159 35.29 -0.35 24.91
N ARG A 160 34.04 0.09 24.76
CA ARG A 160 33.30 0.04 23.47
C ARG A 160 33.13 1.40 22.76
N SER A 161 33.66 2.49 23.30
CA SER A 161 33.45 3.85 22.78
C SER A 161 34.58 4.38 21.88
N SER A 162 35.60 3.58 21.60
CA SER A 162 36.63 3.96 20.63
C SER A 162 36.03 4.01 19.21
N ARG A 163 36.16 5.16 18.53
CA ARG A 163 35.70 5.37 17.14
C ARG A 163 36.29 4.34 16.16
N LEU A 164 37.50 3.84 16.44
CA LEU A 164 38.14 2.76 15.68
C LEU A 164 37.35 1.44 15.79
N TRP A 165 36.81 1.12 16.96
CA TRP A 165 35.94 -0.06 17.13
C TRP A 165 34.60 0.14 16.44
N GLN A 166 33.95 1.29 16.59
CA GLN A 166 32.67 1.58 15.92
C GLN A 166 32.78 1.51 14.39
N ALA A 167 33.92 1.93 13.83
CA ALA A 167 34.19 1.81 12.41
C ALA A 167 34.46 0.36 11.93
N MET A 168 35.03 -0.48 12.79
CA MET A 168 35.32 -1.88 12.45
C MET A 168 34.19 -2.87 12.83
N SER A 169 33.12 -2.43 13.50
CA SER A 169 32.14 -3.35 14.11
C SER A 169 30.68 -3.03 13.81
N CYS A 170 30.38 -2.28 12.74
CA CYS A 170 28.98 -2.16 12.31
C CYS A 170 28.42 -3.57 12.05
N PRO A 171 27.35 -3.99 12.76
CA PRO A 171 26.84 -5.35 12.63
C PRO A 171 26.12 -5.59 11.30
N TYR A 172 25.87 -4.53 10.53
CA TYR A 172 25.12 -4.58 9.29
C TYR A 172 26.07 -4.73 8.09
N PRO A 173 26.04 -5.88 7.39
CA PRO A 173 26.84 -6.10 6.19
C PRO A 173 26.44 -5.07 5.13
N GLY A 174 27.41 -4.29 4.63
CA GLY A 174 27.17 -3.26 3.60
C GLY A 174 26.99 -1.83 4.12
N CYS A 175 27.04 -1.60 5.43
CA CYS A 175 27.04 -0.24 5.96
C CYS A 175 28.35 0.50 5.59
N THR A 176 28.27 1.48 4.70
CA THR A 176 29.42 2.28 4.25
C THR A 176 29.72 3.47 5.16
N GLU A 177 28.77 3.89 6.01
CA GLU A 177 28.89 5.04 6.92
C GLU A 177 29.95 4.88 8.00
N HIS A 178 30.30 3.64 8.31
CA HIS A 178 31.31 3.31 9.32
C HIS A 178 32.58 2.74 8.70
N GLY A 179 32.68 2.73 7.36
CA GLY A 179 33.85 2.21 6.67
C GLY A 179 35.15 2.91 7.07
N MET A 180 36.26 2.17 7.01
CA MET A 180 37.62 2.65 7.32
C MET A 180 38.05 3.91 6.54
N LYS A 181 37.32 4.31 5.49
CA LYS A 181 37.62 5.45 4.62
C LYS A 181 37.82 6.75 5.42
N HIS A 182 37.00 6.99 6.44
CA HIS A 182 37.11 8.18 7.29
C HIS A 182 38.21 8.10 8.38
N ILE A 183 38.78 6.91 8.62
CA ILE A 183 39.86 6.74 9.60
C ILE A 183 41.19 7.24 9.03
N PHE A 184 41.37 7.15 7.70
CA PHE A 184 42.62 7.50 7.03
C PHE A 184 42.62 8.89 6.37
N ASP A 185 41.48 9.59 6.34
CA ASP A 185 41.41 11.01 5.97
C ASP A 185 42.03 11.89 7.08
N GLY A 186 43.36 11.81 7.22
CA GLY A 186 44.14 12.45 8.29
C GLY A 186 44.26 13.97 8.20
N ARG A 187 43.51 14.65 7.33
CA ARG A 187 43.63 16.11 7.12
C ARG A 187 42.89 16.97 8.13
N ASP A 188 41.90 16.44 8.86
CA ASP A 188 41.08 17.25 9.78
C ASP A 188 41.55 17.22 11.25
N ARG A 189 42.71 16.61 11.54
CA ARG A 189 43.15 16.32 12.92
C ARG A 189 43.72 17.52 13.71
N ARG A 190 43.75 18.75 13.15
CA ARG A 190 44.39 19.90 13.81
C ARG A 190 43.49 21.10 14.15
N SER A 191 42.18 21.05 13.91
CA SER A 191 41.26 22.10 14.39
C SER A 191 40.60 21.69 15.70
N SER A 192 41.40 21.61 16.76
CA SER A 192 40.95 21.41 18.13
C SER A 192 40.68 22.77 18.79
N ASP A 193 39.50 23.35 18.52
CA ASP A 193 38.85 24.28 19.44
C ASP A 193 37.42 24.53 18.98
N THR A 194 36.47 23.75 19.52
CA THR A 194 35.09 24.18 19.83
C THR A 194 34.27 23.01 20.38
N SER A 195 33.59 23.28 21.48
CA SER A 195 32.78 22.42 22.36
C SER A 195 31.55 21.74 21.74
N GLN A 196 31.52 21.47 20.42
CA GLN A 196 30.39 20.81 19.74
C GLN A 196 30.46 19.27 19.68
N GLY A 197 31.52 18.66 20.23
CA GLY A 197 31.76 17.20 20.17
C GLY A 197 30.68 16.30 20.83
N HIS A 198 29.81 16.86 21.66
CA HIS A 198 28.72 16.13 22.31
C HIS A 198 27.44 15.97 21.47
N ARG A 199 27.30 16.67 20.33
CA ARG A 199 26.04 16.65 19.55
C ARG A 199 25.90 15.51 18.54
N LYS A 200 26.96 14.73 18.30
CA LYS A 200 26.92 13.51 17.46
C LYS A 200 26.97 12.23 18.30
N GLU A 201 26.56 12.27 19.57
CA GLU A 201 26.00 11.08 20.21
C GLU A 201 24.81 10.66 19.32
N SER A 202 24.97 9.53 18.65
CA SER A 202 24.70 9.46 17.20
C SER A 202 23.21 9.49 16.89
N ALA A 203 22.83 10.19 15.81
CA ALA A 203 21.46 10.16 15.29
C ALA A 203 20.89 8.72 15.21
N ILE A 204 21.77 7.76 14.92
CA ILE A 204 21.50 6.32 14.88
C ILE A 204 21.10 5.76 16.27
N GLU A 205 21.79 6.14 17.35
CA GLU A 205 21.40 5.70 18.71
C GLU A 205 20.03 6.26 19.10
N SER A 206 19.76 7.53 18.72
CA SER A 206 18.43 8.12 18.90
C SER A 206 17.36 7.37 18.12
N ILE A 207 17.62 6.99 16.86
CA ILE A 207 16.70 6.19 16.03
C ILE A 207 16.48 4.81 16.69
N SER A 208 17.56 4.11 17.05
CA SER A 208 17.50 2.80 17.71
C SER A 208 16.68 2.85 18.99
N ARG A 209 16.82 3.91 19.79
CA ARG A 209 16.03 4.10 21.01
C ARG A 209 14.55 4.32 20.72
N ARG A 210 14.21 5.13 19.71
CA ARG A 210 12.82 5.34 19.27
C ARG A 210 12.21 4.04 18.76
N GLU A 211 12.90 3.34 17.89
CA GLU A 211 12.45 2.05 17.34
C GLU A 211 12.31 0.98 18.42
N SER A 212 13.16 0.97 19.44
CA SER A 212 13.00 0.14 20.64
C SER A 212 11.68 0.40 21.38
N ILE A 213 11.29 1.67 21.53
CA ILE A 213 10.03 2.06 22.18
C ILE A 213 8.84 1.68 21.30
N VAL A 214 8.93 1.96 19.99
CA VAL A 214 7.91 1.57 19.00
C VAL A 214 7.69 0.06 19.05
N LEU A 215 8.75 -0.74 18.95
CA LEU A 215 8.68 -2.20 19.03
C LEU A 215 8.01 -2.65 20.33
N LYS A 216 8.46 -2.14 21.49
CA LYS A 216 7.88 -2.49 22.80
C LYS A 216 6.37 -2.20 22.85
N ARG A 217 5.95 -1.02 22.40
CA ARG A 217 4.53 -0.62 22.39
C ARG A 217 3.71 -1.45 21.41
N ARG A 218 4.25 -1.74 20.23
CA ARG A 218 3.59 -2.61 19.23
C ARG A 218 3.42 -4.03 19.74
N LEU A 219 4.45 -4.63 20.36
CA LEU A 219 4.36 -5.96 20.97
C LEU A 219 3.29 -6.01 22.07
N ALA A 220 3.22 -4.98 22.92
CA ALA A 220 2.17 -4.87 23.94
C ALA A 220 0.76 -4.69 23.34
N LEU A 221 0.65 -4.06 22.17
CA LEU A 221 -0.63 -4.02 21.43
C LEU A 221 -0.96 -5.39 20.85
N LEU A 222 0.01 -6.12 20.29
CA LEU A 222 -0.22 -7.47 19.77
C LEU A 222 -0.85 -8.35 20.85
N GLU A 223 -0.27 -8.40 22.05
CA GLU A 223 -0.80 -9.18 23.19
C GLU A 223 -2.28 -8.94 23.49
N LYS A 224 -2.79 -7.74 23.22
CA LYS A 224 -4.19 -7.36 23.45
C LYS A 224 -5.11 -7.63 22.27
N LEU A 225 -4.55 -7.73 21.05
CA LEU A 225 -5.34 -7.95 19.85
C LEU A 225 -5.74 -9.43 19.72
N PRO A 226 -6.98 -9.69 19.28
CA PRO A 226 -7.42 -11.05 19.00
C PRO A 226 -6.74 -11.59 17.74
N ASP A 227 -6.54 -12.90 17.67
CA ASP A 227 -5.81 -13.53 16.56
C ASP A 227 -6.45 -13.28 15.19
N HIS A 228 -7.78 -13.14 15.13
CA HIS A 228 -8.49 -12.86 13.89
C HIS A 228 -8.20 -11.46 13.33
N ASP A 229 -7.90 -10.47 14.18
CA ASP A 229 -7.50 -9.13 13.76
C ASP A 229 -6.06 -9.13 13.25
N LEU A 230 -5.17 -9.87 13.94
CA LEU A 230 -3.80 -10.07 13.47
C LEU A 230 -3.77 -10.75 12.10
N LEU A 231 -4.61 -11.77 11.92
CA LEU A 231 -4.77 -12.46 10.64
C LEU A 231 -5.31 -11.51 9.55
N SER A 232 -6.26 -10.65 9.90
CA SER A 232 -6.81 -9.63 8.99
C SER A 232 -5.73 -8.62 8.53
N TYR A 233 -4.79 -8.27 9.40
CA TYR A 233 -3.61 -7.46 9.05
C TYR A 233 -2.65 -8.21 8.12
N VAL A 234 -2.37 -9.49 8.38
CA VAL A 234 -1.55 -10.33 7.49
C VAL A 234 -2.17 -10.42 6.09
N TYR A 235 -3.48 -10.57 6.03
CA TYR A 235 -4.25 -10.62 4.79
C TYR A 235 -4.14 -9.31 4.00
N LEU A 236 -4.25 -8.17 4.68
CA LEU A 236 -3.99 -6.88 4.07
C LEU A 236 -2.59 -6.82 3.45
N TRP A 237 -1.55 -7.29 4.15
CA TRP A 237 -0.18 -7.28 3.64
C TRP A 237 0.02 -8.12 2.38
N ARG A 238 -0.60 -9.30 2.32
CA ARG A 238 -0.60 -10.14 1.10
C ARG A 238 -1.15 -9.39 -0.10
N LEU A 239 -2.25 -8.65 0.08
CA LEU A 239 -2.88 -7.87 -0.97
C LEU A 239 -2.07 -6.61 -1.33
N LEU A 240 -1.50 -5.95 -0.32
CA LEU A 240 -0.69 -4.74 -0.51
C LEU A 240 0.63 -5.01 -1.20
N GLN A 241 1.22 -6.21 -1.10
CA GLN A 241 2.47 -6.55 -1.78
C GLN A 241 2.45 -6.15 -3.27
N TRP A 242 1.32 -6.34 -3.94
CA TRP A 242 1.16 -6.03 -5.36
C TRP A 242 1.11 -4.53 -5.66
N THR A 243 0.79 -3.69 -4.68
CA THR A 243 0.90 -2.24 -4.82
C THR A 243 2.33 -1.78 -5.03
N PHE A 244 3.32 -2.57 -4.60
CA PHE A 244 4.74 -2.21 -4.67
C PHE A 244 5.48 -2.75 -5.90
N ARG A 245 4.96 -3.76 -6.59
CA ARG A 245 5.64 -4.41 -7.73
C ARG A 245 5.96 -3.53 -8.95
N PRO A 246 5.18 -2.49 -9.32
CA PRO A 246 5.47 -1.70 -10.51
C PRO A 246 6.47 -0.56 -10.26
N TYR A 247 7.16 -0.54 -9.11
CA TYR A 247 8.09 0.55 -8.78
C TYR A 247 9.42 0.42 -9.51
N ARG A 248 9.43 0.87 -10.77
CA ARG A 248 10.65 1.46 -11.35
C ARG A 248 10.97 2.75 -10.61
N MET A 249 12.25 3.12 -10.57
CA MET A 249 12.66 4.47 -10.19
C MET A 249 11.83 5.47 -11.01
N PRO A 250 11.20 6.48 -10.38
CA PRO A 250 10.52 7.53 -11.12
C PRO A 250 11.51 8.00 -12.18
N LYS A 251 11.16 7.92 -13.47
CA LYS A 251 12.05 8.38 -14.55
C LYS A 251 12.43 9.80 -14.17
N THR A 252 13.66 9.99 -13.68
CA THR A 252 14.23 11.31 -13.45
C THR A 252 14.08 11.98 -14.80
N LYS A 253 13.20 12.99 -14.87
CA LYS A 253 12.87 13.64 -16.13
C LYS A 253 14.18 13.87 -16.86
N ALA A 254 14.29 13.31 -18.07
CA ALA A 254 15.50 13.31 -18.89
C ALA A 254 15.97 14.72 -19.33
N GLY A 255 15.58 15.77 -18.59
CA GLY A 255 15.88 17.17 -18.86
C GLY A 255 16.52 17.91 -17.69
N VAL A 256 16.78 17.29 -16.53
CA VAL A 256 17.71 17.91 -15.57
C VAL A 256 19.12 17.56 -16.03
N SER A 257 19.64 18.45 -16.86
CA SER A 257 21.03 18.65 -17.28
C SER A 257 22.04 17.73 -16.60
N GLN A 258 22.84 17.07 -17.43
CA GLN A 258 24.16 16.49 -17.15
C GLN A 258 25.12 17.50 -16.47
N GLN A 259 24.77 18.02 -15.29
CA GLN A 259 25.69 18.74 -14.44
C GLN A 259 26.56 17.72 -13.75
N GLN A 260 27.59 17.29 -14.48
CA GLN A 260 28.92 17.05 -13.94
C GLN A 260 28.98 16.15 -12.70
N TRP A 261 28.28 15.03 -12.72
CA TRP A 261 28.55 13.95 -11.77
C TRP A 261 29.83 13.26 -12.22
N SER A 262 30.81 13.19 -11.32
CA SER A 262 32.10 12.57 -11.56
C SER A 262 31.96 11.20 -12.23
N PRO A 263 32.76 10.88 -13.25
CA PRO A 263 32.63 9.69 -14.11
C PRO A 263 32.90 8.33 -13.41
N HIS A 264 32.94 8.28 -12.07
CA HIS A 264 33.31 7.08 -11.31
C HIS A 264 32.29 6.63 -10.27
N HIS A 265 31.13 7.27 -10.17
CA HIS A 265 30.03 6.78 -9.34
C HIS A 265 28.78 6.61 -10.18
N GLU A 266 28.78 5.53 -10.96
CA GLU A 266 27.54 4.97 -11.50
C GLU A 266 26.60 4.72 -10.29
N PRO A 267 25.41 5.35 -10.25
CA PRO A 267 24.49 5.13 -9.15
C PRO A 267 24.14 3.64 -9.14
N GLN A 268 24.61 2.93 -8.11
CA GLN A 268 24.34 1.51 -7.94
C GLN A 268 22.84 1.28 -8.11
N GLU A 269 22.46 0.55 -9.15
CA GLU A 269 21.06 0.20 -9.40
C GLU A 269 20.54 -0.53 -8.17
N ARG A 270 19.67 0.14 -7.41
CA ARG A 270 19.11 -0.44 -6.18
C ARG A 270 18.18 -1.58 -6.58
N ASN A 271 18.43 -2.76 -6.02
CA ASN A 271 17.62 -3.95 -6.28
C ASN A 271 16.26 -3.85 -5.54
N TRP A 272 15.35 -3.03 -6.04
CA TRP A 272 14.00 -2.87 -5.49
C TRP A 272 13.19 -4.15 -5.55
N SER A 273 13.44 -5.02 -6.52
CA SER A 273 12.82 -6.34 -6.57
C SER A 273 13.11 -7.11 -5.29
N SER A 274 14.35 -7.06 -4.77
CA SER A 274 14.71 -7.66 -3.49
C SER A 274 13.98 -7.00 -2.31
N ILE A 275 13.91 -5.67 -2.28
CA ILE A 275 13.21 -4.95 -1.20
C ILE A 275 11.72 -5.32 -1.16
N ILE A 276 11.10 -5.48 -2.34
CA ILE A 276 9.70 -5.88 -2.47
C ILE A 276 9.51 -7.36 -2.14
N SER A 277 10.42 -8.25 -2.54
CA SER A 277 10.35 -9.67 -2.18
C SER A 277 10.48 -9.87 -0.66
N ASP A 278 11.28 -9.05 0.02
CA ASP A 278 11.45 -9.11 1.47
C ASP A 278 10.16 -8.79 2.26
N ILE A 279 9.13 -8.20 1.61
CA ILE A 279 7.82 -7.99 2.24
C ILE A 279 7.21 -9.33 2.64
N THR A 280 7.28 -10.32 1.73
CA THR A 280 6.74 -11.66 2.01
C THR A 280 7.49 -12.32 3.15
N GLN A 281 8.78 -12.07 3.30
CA GLN A 281 9.58 -12.60 4.39
C GLN A 281 9.37 -11.84 5.71
N GLY A 282 8.83 -10.62 5.68
CA GLY A 282 8.62 -9.82 6.89
C GLY A 282 9.85 -9.01 7.31
N CYS A 283 10.86 -8.95 6.44
CA CYS A 283 12.12 -8.25 6.69
C CYS A 283 12.36 -7.06 5.77
N SER A 284 11.33 -6.60 5.05
CA SER A 284 11.47 -5.42 4.19
C SER A 284 11.42 -4.11 4.99
N TRP A 285 12.28 -3.17 4.62
CA TRP A 285 12.14 -1.77 5.04
C TRP A 285 10.79 -1.16 4.63
N LEU A 286 10.16 -1.64 3.56
CA LEU A 286 8.81 -1.20 3.17
C LEU A 286 7.76 -1.53 4.23
N ASN A 287 7.93 -2.63 4.98
CA ASN A 287 7.05 -2.94 6.11
C ASN A 287 7.16 -1.85 7.18
N TRP A 288 8.39 -1.41 7.47
CA TRP A 288 8.64 -0.30 8.40
C TRP A 288 8.00 0.99 7.88
N PHE A 289 8.22 1.33 6.60
CA PHE A 289 7.72 2.55 5.99
C PHE A 289 6.19 2.64 6.07
N VAL A 290 5.47 1.60 5.64
CA VAL A 290 3.99 1.59 5.66
C VAL A 290 3.46 1.72 7.08
N LEU A 291 4.10 1.09 8.06
CA LEU A 291 3.71 1.25 9.47
C LEU A 291 4.10 2.62 10.05
N SER A 292 5.07 3.32 9.46
CA SER A 292 5.47 4.66 9.86
C SER A 292 4.59 5.77 9.29
N VAL A 293 4.00 5.55 8.10
CA VAL A 293 3.14 6.54 7.41
C VAL A 293 1.65 6.22 7.57
N GLY A 294 1.29 4.95 7.73
CA GLY A 294 -0.09 4.51 7.92
C GLY A 294 -0.92 4.46 6.64
N SER A 295 -2.24 4.53 6.79
CA SER A 295 -3.20 4.35 5.69
C SER A 295 -3.55 5.63 4.93
N SER A 296 -3.15 6.81 5.42
CA SER A 296 -3.48 8.10 4.81
C SER A 296 -2.92 8.22 3.40
N LEU A 297 -1.66 7.81 3.19
CA LEU A 297 -1.00 7.86 1.89
C LEU A 297 -1.76 7.05 0.82
N PHE A 298 -2.24 5.86 1.18
CA PHE A 298 -3.05 5.04 0.29
C PHE A 298 -4.42 5.66 0.04
N PHE A 299 -5.01 6.29 1.06
CA PHE A 299 -6.28 6.97 0.92
C PHE A 299 -6.17 8.20 0.01
N GLU A 300 -5.14 9.01 0.17
CA GLU A 300 -4.87 10.17 -0.69
C GLU A 300 -4.65 9.75 -2.13
N GLN A 301 -3.78 8.76 -2.36
CA GLN A 301 -3.56 8.22 -3.70
C GLN A 301 -4.85 7.64 -4.26
N TRP A 302 -5.63 6.91 -3.45
CA TRP A 302 -6.82 6.21 -3.92
C TRP A 302 -8.11 7.00 -3.83
N SER A 303 -8.09 8.25 -3.39
CA SER A 303 -9.31 9.03 -3.25
C SER A 303 -9.83 9.47 -4.62
N LEU A 304 -11.16 9.48 -4.78
CA LEU A 304 -11.85 9.95 -5.98
C LEU A 304 -11.79 11.48 -6.16
N ASN A 305 -11.22 12.20 -5.20
CA ASN A 305 -11.09 13.66 -5.20
C ASN A 305 -10.00 14.14 -6.17
N THR A 306 -10.10 13.76 -7.44
CA THR A 306 -9.67 14.65 -8.52
C THR A 306 -10.74 15.73 -8.61
N ALA A 307 -10.45 16.93 -8.08
CA ALA A 307 -11.28 18.09 -8.36
C ALA A 307 -11.58 18.11 -9.87
N PRO A 308 -12.85 18.22 -10.30
CA PRO A 308 -13.16 18.32 -11.71
C PRO A 308 -12.36 19.50 -12.26
N ASN A 309 -11.48 19.23 -13.23
CA ASN A 309 -10.76 20.27 -13.92
C ASN A 309 -11.80 21.35 -14.32
N PRO A 310 -11.55 22.64 -14.01
CA PRO A 310 -12.51 23.68 -14.30
C PRO A 310 -12.93 23.58 -15.79
N PRO A 311 -14.24 23.62 -16.09
CA PRO A 311 -14.72 23.50 -17.46
C PRO A 311 -14.09 24.63 -18.30
N GLY A 312 -13.09 24.28 -19.11
CA GLY A 312 -12.30 25.23 -19.89
C GLY A 312 -10.80 24.92 -20.00
N SER A 313 -10.22 24.11 -19.09
CA SER A 313 -8.82 23.68 -19.24
C SER A 313 -8.72 22.44 -20.14
N PHE A 314 -8.57 22.65 -21.45
CA PHE A 314 -8.40 21.58 -22.44
C PHE A 314 -7.05 20.85 -22.38
N THR A 315 -6.22 21.11 -21.36
CA THR A 315 -5.04 20.30 -21.08
C THR A 315 -5.48 18.95 -20.49
N LEU A 316 -5.73 18.00 -21.40
CA LEU A 316 -5.94 16.56 -21.17
C LEU A 316 -4.71 15.86 -20.56
N GLN A 317 -4.01 16.49 -19.62
CA GLN A 317 -3.09 15.74 -18.78
C GLN A 317 -3.91 15.14 -17.64
N PRO A 318 -4.20 13.82 -17.65
CA PRO A 318 -4.63 13.16 -16.43
C PRO A 318 -3.62 13.52 -15.33
N ASN A 319 -4.08 13.66 -14.09
CA ASN A 319 -3.27 14.03 -12.94
C ASN A 319 -2.26 12.90 -12.61
N VAL A 320 -1.26 12.67 -13.46
CA VAL A 320 -0.21 11.64 -13.34
C VAL A 320 0.55 11.80 -12.02
N ALA A 321 0.58 13.02 -11.46
CA ALA A 321 1.20 13.30 -10.17
C ALA A 321 0.54 12.53 -9.01
N GLN A 322 -0.76 12.24 -9.08
CA GLN A 322 -1.50 11.64 -7.97
C GLN A 322 -1.49 10.11 -8.02
N SER A 323 -1.43 9.50 -9.21
CA SER A 323 -1.38 8.03 -9.37
C SER A 323 -0.11 7.39 -8.80
N ASP A 324 0.96 8.19 -8.65
CA ASP A 324 2.28 7.76 -8.20
C ASP A 324 2.65 8.29 -6.80
N LEU A 325 1.70 8.82 -6.03
CA LEU A 325 1.98 9.43 -4.73
C LEU A 325 2.69 8.48 -3.76
N VAL A 326 2.16 7.26 -3.55
CA VAL A 326 2.78 6.25 -2.66
C VAL A 326 4.19 5.93 -3.12
N ARG A 327 4.39 5.74 -4.44
CA ARG A 327 5.71 5.47 -5.02
C ARG A 327 6.68 6.60 -4.68
N ASN A 328 6.31 7.82 -5.03
CA ASN A 328 7.21 8.97 -4.94
C ASN A 328 7.59 9.24 -3.48
N THR A 329 6.64 9.13 -2.55
CA THR A 329 6.91 9.26 -1.11
C THR A 329 7.82 8.16 -0.57
N ILE A 330 7.68 6.91 -1.06
CA ILE A 330 8.59 5.81 -0.70
C ILE A 330 10.03 6.14 -1.14
N TRP A 331 10.20 6.60 -2.38
CA TRP A 331 11.51 6.94 -2.92
C TRP A 331 12.15 8.10 -2.18
N GLU A 332 11.40 9.19 -1.98
CA GLU A 332 11.85 10.34 -1.21
C GLU A 332 12.26 9.94 0.21
N ALA A 333 11.43 9.15 0.90
CA ALA A 333 11.73 8.65 2.23
C ALA A 333 12.97 7.76 2.25
N TYR A 334 13.16 6.89 1.25
CA TYR A 334 14.32 6.03 1.16
C TYR A 334 15.60 6.85 0.90
N ASP A 335 15.56 7.83 -0.01
CA ASP A 335 16.70 8.67 -0.37
C ASP A 335 17.14 9.60 0.76
N MET A 336 16.22 10.02 1.63
CA MET A 336 16.55 10.81 2.82
C MET A 336 17.22 10.01 3.94
N ARG A 337 17.32 8.68 3.81
CA ARG A 337 17.88 7.80 4.84
C ARG A 337 19.28 7.35 4.51
N THR A 338 20.07 7.18 5.55
CA THR A 338 21.39 6.57 5.43
C THR A 338 21.25 5.04 5.39
N PRO A 339 22.13 4.29 4.70
CA PRO A 339 22.09 2.82 4.69
C PRO A 339 22.02 2.18 6.08
N HIS A 340 22.73 2.74 7.07
CA HIS A 340 22.68 2.28 8.46
C HIS A 340 21.30 2.47 9.06
N GLN A 341 20.68 3.64 8.86
CA GLN A 341 19.34 3.90 9.36
C GLN A 341 18.32 2.90 8.80
N ILE A 342 18.40 2.60 7.51
CA ILE A 342 17.53 1.60 6.86
C ILE A 342 17.69 0.23 7.52
N GLU A 343 18.92 -0.20 7.80
CA GLU A 343 19.18 -1.51 8.43
C GLU A 343 18.72 -1.57 9.90
N VAL A 344 18.84 -0.46 10.65
CA VAL A 344 18.27 -0.36 12.01
C VAL A 344 16.75 -0.48 11.95
N GLU A 345 16.09 0.33 11.12
CA GLU A 345 14.63 0.30 10.93
C GLU A 345 14.17 -1.11 10.50
N ARG A 346 14.92 -1.75 9.59
CA ARG A 346 14.73 -3.12 9.12
C ARG A 346 14.83 -4.14 10.25
N GLU A 347 15.82 -4.05 11.13
CA GLU A 347 15.99 -4.97 12.25
C GLU A 347 14.78 -4.93 13.20
N TYR A 348 14.32 -3.73 13.56
CA TYR A 348 13.19 -3.59 14.48
C TYR A 348 11.87 -4.06 13.85
N ILE A 349 11.65 -3.79 12.56
CA ILE A 349 10.46 -4.30 11.89
C ILE A 349 10.49 -5.82 11.73
N CYS A 350 11.66 -6.44 11.45
CA CYS A 350 11.80 -7.90 11.41
C CYS A 350 11.31 -8.54 12.73
N LYS A 351 11.74 -7.99 13.87
CA LYS A 351 11.35 -8.50 15.20
C LYS A 351 9.84 -8.39 15.43
N PHE A 352 9.25 -7.28 15.02
CA PHE A 352 7.81 -7.06 15.11
C PHE A 352 7.03 -8.05 14.21
N GLU A 353 7.37 -8.13 12.93
CA GLU A 353 6.69 -9.00 11.96
C GLU A 353 6.86 -10.48 12.34
N PHE A 354 8.03 -10.90 12.84
CA PHE A 354 8.23 -12.24 13.37
C PHE A 354 7.26 -12.55 14.52
N ALA A 355 7.15 -11.67 15.52
CA ALA A 355 6.25 -11.87 16.65
C ALA A 355 4.77 -11.92 16.23
N LEU A 356 4.35 -11.02 15.32
CA LEU A 356 3.01 -10.97 14.78
C LEU A 356 2.68 -12.24 13.99
N ARG A 357 3.54 -12.64 13.07
CA ARG A 357 3.32 -13.78 12.19
C ARG A 357 3.39 -15.10 12.93
N LYS A 358 4.24 -15.21 13.97
CA LYS A 358 4.28 -16.37 14.87
C LYS A 358 2.90 -16.65 15.48
N ARG A 359 2.17 -15.61 15.90
CA ARG A 359 0.81 -15.75 16.43
C ARG A 359 -0.24 -16.13 15.40
N CYS A 360 0.02 -15.86 14.12
CA CYS A 360 -0.89 -16.21 13.02
C CYS A 360 -0.66 -17.62 12.46
N LEU A 361 0.34 -18.36 12.97
CA LEU A 361 0.60 -19.73 12.52
C LEU A 361 -0.47 -20.69 13.03
N SER A 362 -0.77 -21.72 12.22
CA SER A 362 -1.56 -22.85 12.71
C SER A 362 -0.83 -23.56 13.87
N PRO A 363 -1.54 -24.21 14.80
CA PRO A 363 -0.91 -24.90 15.94
C PRO A 363 0.20 -25.88 15.53
N LEU A 364 0.01 -26.58 14.41
CA LEU A 364 1.01 -27.51 13.86
C LEU A 364 2.27 -26.79 13.35
N ARG A 365 2.10 -25.69 12.59
CA ARG A 365 3.24 -24.88 12.10
C ARG A 365 3.98 -24.20 13.25
N LEU A 366 3.26 -23.72 14.25
CA LEU A 366 3.83 -23.13 15.46
C LEU A 366 4.68 -24.14 16.23
N LYS A 367 4.16 -25.35 16.47
CA LYS A 367 4.91 -26.43 17.14
C LYS A 367 6.19 -26.80 16.36
N SER A 368 6.12 -26.86 15.03
CA SER A 368 7.30 -27.11 14.18
C SER A 368 8.33 -25.98 14.31
N LEU A 369 7.89 -24.73 14.29
CA LEU A 369 8.77 -23.57 14.47
C LEU A 369 9.48 -23.62 15.83
N GLU A 370 8.75 -23.92 16.89
CA GLU A 370 9.31 -23.99 18.25
C GLU A 370 10.29 -25.16 18.42
N ALA A 371 10.04 -26.29 17.76
CA ALA A 371 10.98 -27.40 17.73
C ALA A 371 12.31 -27.02 17.04
N GLU A 372 12.25 -26.25 15.94
CA GLU A 372 13.45 -25.76 15.26
C GLU A 372 14.24 -24.75 16.10
N ILE A 373 13.54 -23.87 16.81
CA ILE A 373 14.16 -22.93 17.76
C ILE A 373 14.82 -23.71 18.91
N TYR A 374 14.15 -24.74 19.44
CA TYR A 374 14.70 -25.60 20.50
C TYR A 374 15.94 -26.38 20.04
N ARG A 375 16.03 -26.73 18.75
CA ARG A 375 17.23 -27.31 18.12
C ARG A 375 18.37 -26.31 17.94
N GLY A 376 18.21 -25.06 18.36
CA GLY A 376 19.22 -24.01 18.29
C GLY A 376 19.28 -23.29 16.94
N ARG A 377 18.33 -23.53 16.02
CA ARG A 377 18.28 -22.76 14.75
C ARG A 377 17.82 -21.34 15.03
N GLN A 378 18.56 -20.36 14.51
CA GLN A 378 18.18 -18.96 14.59
C GLN A 378 17.21 -18.62 13.46
N ILE A 379 15.91 -18.55 13.78
CA ILE A 379 14.86 -18.15 12.84
C ILE A 379 14.51 -16.69 13.12
N ARG A 380 14.69 -15.83 12.12
CA ARG A 380 14.47 -14.37 12.26
C ARG A 380 13.17 -13.89 11.61
N THR A 381 12.60 -14.68 10.72
CA THR A 381 11.48 -14.30 9.87
C THR A 381 10.51 -15.47 9.66
N ILE A 382 9.26 -15.15 9.31
CA ILE A 382 8.23 -16.12 8.94
C ILE A 382 7.61 -15.60 7.65
N SER A 383 7.66 -16.37 6.56
CA SER A 383 7.06 -15.95 5.30
C SER A 383 5.55 -15.79 5.44
N LEU A 384 4.95 -14.84 4.72
CA LEU A 384 3.51 -14.72 4.54
C LEU A 384 2.94 -16.03 4.02
N ASP A 385 3.66 -16.76 3.16
CA ASP A 385 3.27 -18.05 2.58
C ASP A 385 3.06 -19.14 3.65
N CYS A 386 3.71 -18.99 4.81
CA CYS A 386 3.52 -19.87 5.96
C CYS A 386 2.22 -19.60 6.75
N ILE A 387 1.45 -18.58 6.39
CA ILE A 387 0.16 -18.27 7.02
C ILE A 387 -0.96 -18.71 6.08
N PRO A 388 -1.94 -19.52 6.52
CA PRO A 388 -3.04 -19.94 5.66
C PRO A 388 -3.77 -18.75 5.05
N TRP A 389 -4.13 -18.87 3.78
CA TRP A 389 -4.83 -17.83 3.05
C TRP A 389 -5.96 -18.47 2.26
N VAL A 390 -7.14 -18.47 2.88
CA VAL A 390 -8.34 -19.12 2.36
C VAL A 390 -8.81 -18.47 1.06
N TYR A 391 -8.48 -17.19 0.86
CA TYR A 391 -8.78 -16.46 -0.37
C TYR A 391 -8.09 -17.05 -1.62
N ASP A 392 -6.89 -17.63 -1.47
CA ASP A 392 -6.11 -18.24 -2.56
C ASP A 392 -6.23 -19.75 -2.64
N GLN A 393 -7.06 -20.38 -1.81
CA GLN A 393 -7.35 -21.78 -2.05
C GLN A 393 -8.07 -21.82 -3.39
N HIS A 394 -7.34 -22.17 -4.46
CA HIS A 394 -7.91 -22.54 -5.75
C HIS A 394 -8.91 -23.62 -5.43
N PRO A 395 -10.21 -23.31 -5.44
CA PRO A 395 -11.15 -24.37 -5.48
C PRO A 395 -11.01 -24.83 -6.93
N MET A 396 -10.35 -25.96 -7.17
CA MET A 396 -10.83 -26.84 -8.24
C MET A 396 -12.22 -27.34 -7.82
N ILE A 397 -13.15 -26.40 -7.69
CA ILE A 397 -14.57 -26.67 -7.59
C ILE A 397 -15.02 -26.45 -9.02
N ALA A 398 -15.51 -27.52 -9.65
CA ALA A 398 -16.39 -27.39 -10.79
C ALA A 398 -17.62 -26.60 -10.31
N ARG A 399 -17.52 -25.27 -10.36
CA ARG A 399 -18.57 -24.33 -9.98
C ARG A 399 -19.47 -24.15 -11.20
N PRO A 400 -20.80 -24.32 -11.07
CA PRO A 400 -21.70 -24.04 -12.18
C PRO A 400 -21.62 -22.55 -12.59
N PRO A 401 -21.93 -22.18 -13.86
CA PRO A 401 -21.89 -20.80 -14.34
C PRO A 401 -22.66 -19.78 -13.48
N SER A 402 -23.66 -20.23 -12.73
CA SER A 402 -24.41 -19.44 -11.74
C SER A 402 -23.55 -18.87 -10.61
N ASP A 403 -22.41 -19.48 -10.32
CA ASP A 403 -21.47 -19.06 -9.27
C ASP A 403 -20.48 -17.99 -9.77
N PHE A 404 -20.56 -17.62 -11.06
CA PHE A 404 -19.86 -16.47 -11.63
C PHE A 404 -20.83 -15.39 -12.14
N PRO A 405 -21.76 -14.88 -11.32
CA PRO A 405 -22.82 -13.96 -11.75
C PRO A 405 -22.33 -12.56 -12.10
N TRP A 406 -21.04 -12.26 -11.92
CA TRP A 406 -20.50 -10.90 -11.92
C TRP A 406 -20.50 -10.22 -13.29
N TYR A 407 -20.49 -10.98 -14.38
CA TYR A 407 -20.53 -10.42 -15.73
C TYR A 407 -21.33 -11.35 -16.65
N GLU A 408 -22.35 -10.80 -17.30
CA GLU A 408 -23.09 -11.50 -18.34
C GLU A 408 -22.19 -11.69 -19.57
N SER A 409 -22.49 -12.72 -20.36
CA SER A 409 -21.81 -12.93 -21.63
C SER A 409 -22.03 -11.74 -22.57
N GLY A 410 -20.97 -11.21 -23.19
CA GLY A 410 -21.03 -10.03 -24.07
C GLY A 410 -20.72 -8.70 -23.39
N GLN A 411 -20.61 -8.65 -22.06
CA GLN A 411 -20.28 -7.44 -21.32
C GLN A 411 -18.81 -7.03 -21.47
N TRP A 412 -18.58 -5.71 -21.53
CA TRP A 412 -17.25 -5.12 -21.55
C TRP A 412 -16.74 -4.85 -20.13
N ILE A 413 -15.62 -5.47 -19.79
CA ILE A 413 -14.87 -5.30 -18.54
C ILE A 413 -13.77 -4.26 -18.79
N TRP A 414 -13.84 -3.13 -18.12
CA TRP A 414 -12.82 -2.08 -18.21
C TRP A 414 -11.67 -2.38 -17.24
N LEU A 415 -10.44 -2.36 -17.76
CA LEU A 415 -9.22 -2.60 -16.98
C LEU A 415 -8.57 -1.28 -16.57
N ASP A 416 -8.50 -0.32 -17.48
CA ASP A 416 -7.92 1.02 -17.34
C ASP A 416 -8.65 1.93 -18.34
N GLY A 417 -8.64 3.26 -18.20
CA GLY A 417 -9.40 4.21 -19.04
C GLY A 417 -9.18 4.12 -20.57
N GLN A 418 -8.29 3.24 -21.04
CA GLN A 418 -8.07 2.88 -22.45
C GLN A 418 -8.20 1.38 -22.76
N LEU A 419 -8.26 0.49 -21.76
CA LEU A 419 -8.24 -0.96 -21.92
C LEU A 419 -9.57 -1.56 -21.51
N CYS A 420 -10.20 -2.31 -22.42
CA CYS A 420 -11.40 -3.09 -22.15
C CYS A 420 -11.26 -4.53 -22.66
N LEU A 421 -11.97 -5.45 -22.01
CA LEU A 421 -12.09 -6.86 -22.38
C LEU A 421 -13.57 -7.17 -22.61
N GLN A 422 -13.93 -7.82 -23.70
CA GLN A 422 -15.29 -8.32 -23.88
C GLN A 422 -15.39 -9.77 -23.38
N THR A 423 -16.35 -10.08 -22.52
CA THR A 423 -16.68 -11.47 -22.17
C THR A 423 -17.33 -12.15 -23.36
N ARG A 424 -16.90 -13.38 -23.72
CA ARG A 424 -17.54 -14.17 -24.78
C ARG A 424 -18.03 -15.51 -24.21
N PRO A 425 -19.17 -16.04 -24.67
CA PRO A 425 -19.63 -17.36 -24.25
C PRO A 425 -18.73 -18.43 -24.87
N GLY A 426 -18.32 -19.42 -24.08
CA GLY A 426 -17.62 -20.60 -24.59
C GLY A 426 -18.59 -21.54 -25.32
N THR A 427 -18.10 -22.30 -26.31
CA THR A 427 -18.95 -23.13 -27.18
C THR A 427 -19.21 -24.56 -26.67
N THR A 428 -18.51 -25.07 -25.64
CA THR A 428 -18.80 -26.40 -25.03
C THR A 428 -18.43 -26.53 -23.54
N TRP A 429 -19.13 -27.40 -22.81
CA TRP A 429 -19.06 -27.61 -21.34
C TRP A 429 -17.72 -28.14 -20.79
N SER A 430 -16.84 -28.70 -21.63
CA SER A 430 -15.54 -29.26 -21.22
C SER A 430 -14.37 -28.26 -21.29
N GLN A 431 -14.61 -27.02 -21.71
CA GLN A 431 -13.59 -25.97 -21.68
C GLN A 431 -13.98 -24.86 -20.70
N PRO A 432 -13.31 -24.77 -19.54
CA PRO A 432 -13.46 -23.64 -18.64
C PRO A 432 -13.03 -22.32 -19.31
N GLY A 433 -13.94 -21.35 -19.38
CA GLY A 433 -13.66 -19.91 -19.29
C GLY A 433 -12.43 -19.37 -20.00
N MET A 434 -12.25 -19.65 -21.30
CA MET A 434 -11.25 -18.93 -22.08
C MET A 434 -11.79 -17.52 -22.38
N LEU A 435 -11.33 -16.52 -21.62
CA LEU A 435 -11.42 -15.13 -22.06
C LEU A 435 -10.56 -15.01 -23.33
N LYS A 436 -11.18 -14.97 -24.51
CA LYS A 436 -10.44 -14.60 -25.72
C LYS A 436 -10.15 -13.10 -25.62
N LEU A 437 -8.93 -12.79 -25.20
CA LEU A 437 -8.42 -11.43 -25.08
C LEU A 437 -8.53 -10.74 -26.45
N SER A 438 -9.51 -9.87 -26.61
CA SER A 438 -9.45 -8.80 -27.60
C SER A 438 -9.15 -7.55 -26.81
N LEU A 439 -7.86 -7.24 -26.68
CA LEU A 439 -7.41 -6.03 -26.02
C LEU A 439 -7.79 -4.86 -26.92
N GLY A 440 -8.94 -4.24 -26.65
CA GLY A 440 -9.34 -3.02 -27.33
C GLY A 440 -8.64 -1.83 -26.69
N THR A 441 -7.97 -0.99 -27.49
CA THR A 441 -7.64 0.36 -27.04
C THR A 441 -8.84 1.26 -27.36
N CYS A 442 -9.64 1.62 -26.36
CA CYS A 442 -10.72 2.58 -26.53
C CYS A 442 -10.12 3.99 -26.66
N ARG A 443 -9.74 4.39 -27.88
CA ARG A 443 -9.44 5.80 -28.15
C ARG A 443 -10.76 6.58 -28.15
N THR A 444 -10.86 7.54 -27.24
CA THR A 444 -12.01 8.44 -27.02
C THR A 444 -12.25 9.48 -28.13
N ARG A 445 -11.82 9.21 -29.37
CA ARG A 445 -12.10 10.10 -30.52
C ARG A 445 -12.49 9.29 -31.73
N GLY A 446 -13.80 9.22 -31.99
CA GLY A 446 -14.38 8.60 -33.18
C GLY A 446 -14.11 7.10 -33.23
N TRP A 447 -15.14 6.29 -33.07
CA TRP A 447 -15.05 4.84 -33.25
C TRP A 447 -14.80 4.50 -34.72
N GLU A 448 -13.57 4.69 -35.18
CA GLU A 448 -13.00 3.90 -36.26
C GLU A 448 -12.17 2.82 -35.58
N ILE A 449 -12.75 1.61 -35.52
CA ILE A 449 -11.98 0.40 -35.27
C ILE A 449 -10.93 0.37 -36.38
N GLY A 450 -9.69 0.70 -36.05
CA GLY A 450 -8.56 0.54 -36.94
C GLY A 450 -8.53 -0.89 -37.43
N SER A 451 -8.98 -1.08 -38.67
CA SER A 451 -8.96 -2.31 -39.45
C SER A 451 -7.50 -2.74 -39.67
N GLY A 452 -6.92 -3.38 -38.66
CA GLY A 452 -5.57 -3.95 -38.73
C GLY A 452 -5.55 -5.48 -38.57
N TYR A 453 -6.70 -6.12 -38.34
CA TYR A 453 -6.82 -7.57 -38.14
C TYR A 453 -8.04 -8.17 -38.86
N SER A 454 -8.50 -7.54 -39.94
CA SER A 454 -9.63 -7.97 -40.74
C SER A 454 -9.21 -8.88 -41.90
N GLU A 455 -8.57 -10.01 -41.63
CA GLU A 455 -8.32 -11.01 -42.69
C GLU A 455 -8.43 -12.49 -42.25
N LEU A 456 -8.95 -12.78 -41.05
CA LEU A 456 -9.04 -14.19 -40.58
C LEU A 456 -10.40 -14.67 -40.08
N LEU A 457 -11.47 -13.90 -40.18
CA LEU A 457 -12.82 -14.37 -39.80
C LEU A 457 -13.90 -13.81 -40.73
N SER A 458 -13.93 -14.29 -41.97
CA SER A 458 -15.16 -14.27 -42.78
C SER A 458 -15.95 -15.53 -42.46
N GLY A 459 -16.95 -15.41 -41.59
CA GLY A 459 -17.81 -16.53 -41.23
C GLY A 459 -18.93 -16.10 -40.29
N GLU A 460 -20.09 -15.87 -40.91
CA GLU A 460 -21.45 -15.81 -40.37
C GLU A 460 -21.90 -14.50 -39.71
N ASP A 461 -22.85 -13.88 -40.42
CA ASP A 461 -23.66 -12.73 -40.03
C ASP A 461 -24.48 -13.06 -38.78
N VAL A 462 -24.16 -12.38 -37.67
CA VAL A 462 -25.03 -12.32 -36.50
C VAL A 462 -25.61 -10.91 -36.40
N ASP A 463 -26.76 -10.75 -37.05
CA ASP A 463 -27.65 -9.61 -36.84
C ASP A 463 -28.26 -9.75 -35.43
N GLY A 464 -27.74 -8.96 -34.49
CA GLY A 464 -28.14 -8.97 -33.10
C GLY A 464 -28.04 -7.59 -32.51
N ASP A 465 -29.04 -6.76 -32.85
CA ASP A 465 -29.28 -5.42 -32.32
C ASP A 465 -29.52 -5.51 -30.80
N GLY A 466 -28.50 -5.12 -30.03
CA GLY A 466 -28.48 -5.33 -28.58
C GLY A 466 -27.28 -4.64 -27.94
N LEU A 467 -27.05 -3.37 -28.28
CA LEU A 467 -26.14 -2.50 -27.55
C LEU A 467 -26.73 -2.22 -26.16
N ALA A 468 -26.52 -3.15 -25.23
CA ALA A 468 -26.74 -2.92 -23.81
C ALA A 468 -25.95 -1.67 -23.39
N ASP A 469 -26.63 -0.73 -22.74
CA ASP A 469 -26.01 0.48 -22.20
C ASP A 469 -24.77 0.11 -21.38
N ILE A 470 -23.61 0.63 -21.80
CA ILE A 470 -22.32 0.37 -21.16
C ILE A 470 -22.28 1.18 -19.86
N VAL A 471 -22.82 0.61 -18.78
CA VAL A 471 -22.81 1.25 -17.45
C VAL A 471 -21.44 1.05 -16.79
N LYS A 472 -20.63 2.10 -16.80
CA LYS A 472 -19.35 2.17 -16.10
C LYS A 472 -19.56 2.20 -14.57
N GLY A 473 -18.68 1.53 -13.83
CA GLY A 473 -18.69 1.52 -12.36
C GLY A 473 -18.14 2.81 -11.75
N SER A 474 -18.51 3.10 -10.50
CA SER A 474 -18.16 4.36 -9.80
C SER A 474 -16.66 4.56 -9.51
N LEU A 475 -15.87 3.49 -9.50
CA LEU A 475 -14.43 3.55 -9.28
C LEU A 475 -13.60 3.72 -10.58
N GLU A 476 -14.24 4.00 -11.72
CA GLU A 476 -13.52 4.27 -12.98
C GLU A 476 -12.73 5.59 -12.92
N GLN A 477 -13.22 6.58 -12.18
CA GLN A 477 -12.63 7.93 -12.14
C GLN A 477 -11.39 8.01 -11.27
N VAL A 478 -11.08 6.93 -10.56
CA VAL A 478 -9.95 6.88 -9.66
C VAL A 478 -8.70 6.49 -10.47
N PRO A 479 -7.70 7.38 -10.64
CA PRO A 479 -6.68 7.23 -11.67
C PRO A 479 -5.68 6.10 -11.37
N TYR A 480 -5.94 4.85 -11.77
CA TYR A 480 -4.95 3.76 -11.60
C TYR A 480 -4.90 2.75 -12.74
N LEU A 481 -3.71 2.68 -13.35
CA LEU A 481 -2.85 1.50 -13.35
C LEU A 481 -1.41 1.92 -13.67
N VAL A 482 -0.47 1.56 -12.80
CA VAL A 482 0.94 1.51 -13.19
C VAL A 482 1.14 0.18 -13.91
N TYR A 483 0.53 0.04 -15.10
CA TYR A 483 1.00 -0.97 -16.04
C TYR A 483 2.26 -0.43 -16.68
N LEU A 484 3.36 -1.16 -16.51
CA LEU A 484 4.44 -1.14 -17.48
C LEU A 484 3.75 -1.36 -18.85
N GLY A 485 3.91 -0.42 -19.78
CA GLY A 485 3.50 -0.65 -21.16
C GLY A 485 4.04 -2.01 -21.60
N VAL A 486 3.34 -2.71 -22.49
CA VAL A 486 3.66 -4.10 -22.88
C VAL A 486 5.13 -4.27 -23.29
N GLU A 487 5.73 -3.24 -23.90
CA GLU A 487 7.16 -3.17 -24.24
C GLU A 487 8.11 -3.15 -23.03
N GLU A 488 7.65 -2.61 -21.89
CA GLU A 488 8.42 -2.46 -20.66
C GLU A 488 8.27 -3.67 -19.72
N ALA A 489 7.12 -4.38 -19.75
CA ALA A 489 6.93 -5.62 -19.02
C ALA A 489 7.86 -6.73 -19.54
N GLY A 490 8.03 -6.84 -20.86
CA GLY A 490 9.01 -7.76 -21.46
C GLY A 490 10.43 -7.55 -20.94
N LYS A 491 10.85 -6.32 -20.62
CA LYS A 491 12.22 -6.03 -20.15
C LYS A 491 12.48 -6.35 -18.66
N VAL A 492 11.43 -6.39 -17.84
CA VAL A 492 11.53 -6.69 -16.39
C VAL A 492 11.30 -8.17 -16.12
N TRP A 493 10.54 -8.83 -17.00
CA TRP A 493 10.08 -10.20 -16.83
C TRP A 493 10.62 -11.18 -17.86
N ALA A 494 11.35 -10.71 -18.89
CA ALA A 494 12.24 -11.59 -19.65
C ALA A 494 13.36 -12.05 -18.72
N ARG A 495 13.05 -13.08 -17.92
CA ARG A 495 14.07 -14.05 -17.56
C ARG A 495 14.64 -14.57 -18.87
N SER A 496 15.95 -14.53 -18.97
CA SER A 496 16.68 -15.33 -19.97
C SER A 496 16.05 -16.72 -20.00
N GLU A 497 15.71 -17.23 -21.18
CA GLU A 497 15.14 -18.57 -21.36
C GLU A 497 16.02 -19.68 -20.72
N ALA A 498 17.26 -19.37 -20.35
CA ALA A 498 18.17 -20.26 -19.62
C ALA A 498 17.79 -20.51 -18.15
N ASP A 499 17.01 -19.65 -17.48
CA ASP A 499 16.72 -19.77 -16.03
C ASP A 499 15.41 -20.53 -15.72
N VAL A 500 14.70 -21.02 -16.74
CA VAL A 500 13.42 -21.73 -16.57
C VAL A 500 13.61 -23.21 -16.17
N ALA A 501 14.85 -23.73 -16.21
CA ALA A 501 15.12 -25.13 -15.91
C ALA A 501 15.25 -25.47 -14.40
N GLU A 502 15.25 -24.49 -13.48
CA GLU A 502 15.70 -24.74 -12.09
C GLU A 502 14.66 -24.51 -10.99
N PHE A 503 13.37 -24.68 -11.27
CA PHE A 503 12.34 -24.74 -10.21
C PHE A 503 11.34 -25.87 -10.45
N VAL A 504 11.84 -27.10 -10.26
CA VAL A 504 11.03 -28.23 -9.79
C VAL A 504 11.49 -28.50 -8.36
N PHE A 505 10.75 -28.02 -7.35
CA PHE A 505 10.54 -28.64 -6.03
C PHE A 505 9.39 -27.95 -5.30
#